data_AF-A0A955CHX6-F1
#
_entry.id   AF-A0A955CHX6-F1
#
_cell.length_a   1.000
_cell.length_b   1.000
_cell.length_c   1.000
_cell.angle_alpha   90.00
_cell.angle_beta   90.00
_cell.angle_gamma   90.00
#
_symmetry.space_group_name_H-M   'P 1'
#
loop_
_entity.id
_entity.type
_entity.pdbx_description
1 polymer ?
#
loop_
_entity_poly.entity_id
_entity_poly.type
_entity_poly.pdbx_seq_one_letter_code
_entity_poly.pdbx_strand_id
1 'polypeptide(L)'
;MMRLVSRIHKSLTFRKSMSRARSTRLTLESLESRELLAGDTAPGWAVQLGSTGSDRLRDLQAGPDGGLYMVGHFSNTVDFDPGAATSNLSSAGGEDGFVAKYTTDHELLWVRSLAGSSGDEQINEVDFDAAGNIYLAG
;
A
#
# COMPACT_ATOMS: atom_id res chain seq x y z
N MET A 1 -6.05 -27.57 -16.40
CA MET A 1 -6.13 -29.04 -16.16
C MET A 1 -4.99 -29.43 -15.23
N MET A 2 -5.30 -29.56 -13.95
CA MET A 2 -4.40 -29.87 -12.84
C MET A 2 -3.99 -31.35 -12.89
N ARG A 3 -2.70 -31.69 -12.75
CA ARG A 3 -2.27 -33.03 -12.30
C ARG A 3 -1.06 -32.99 -11.36
N LEU A 4 -1.41 -33.30 -10.12
CA LEU A 4 -0.66 -33.76 -8.95
C LEU A 4 0.46 -34.76 -9.27
N VAL A 5 1.60 -34.67 -8.58
CA VAL A 5 2.54 -35.80 -8.42
C VAL A 5 2.67 -36.15 -6.92
N SER A 6 2.67 -37.45 -6.68
CA SER A 6 2.17 -38.17 -5.50
C SER A 6 3.13 -38.26 -4.30
N ARG A 7 2.51 -38.19 -3.11
CA ARG A 7 2.79 -38.84 -1.81
C ARG A 7 4.09 -39.64 -1.64
N ILE A 8 4.74 -39.39 -0.50
CA ILE A 8 5.42 -40.42 0.31
C ILE A 8 4.98 -40.26 1.77
N HIS A 9 4.21 -41.23 2.30
CA HIS A 9 4.03 -41.42 3.74
C HIS A 9 5.16 -42.33 4.24
N LYS A 10 5.83 -41.99 5.33
CA LYS A 10 6.60 -42.98 6.09
C LYS A 10 6.31 -42.83 7.59
N SER A 11 5.47 -43.75 8.06
CA SER A 11 5.25 -44.09 9.47
C SER A 11 6.58 -44.44 10.14
N LEU A 12 6.84 -43.89 11.33
CA LEU A 12 8.06 -44.14 12.10
C LEU A 12 7.75 -45.06 13.29
N THR A 13 8.14 -46.34 13.19
CA THR A 13 8.04 -47.30 14.30
C THR A 13 9.34 -47.30 15.09
N PHE A 14 9.28 -46.99 16.39
CA PHE A 14 10.46 -46.92 17.26
C PHE A 14 10.82 -48.31 17.80
N ARG A 15 12.05 -48.80 17.57
CA ARG A 15 12.62 -49.94 18.32
C ARG A 15 13.89 -49.48 19.04
N LYS A 16 13.89 -49.63 20.37
CA LYS A 16 14.98 -49.24 21.25
C LYS A 16 16.05 -50.34 21.28
N SER A 17 17.29 -50.00 20.96
CA SER A 17 18.46 -50.82 21.32
C SER A 17 19.63 -49.90 21.68
N MET A 18 20.16 -50.05 22.90
CA MET A 18 21.27 -49.27 23.45
C MET A 18 22.61 -49.98 23.19
N SER A 19 23.66 -49.26 22.76
CA SER A 19 25.05 -49.47 23.24
C SER A 19 26.12 -48.60 22.52
N ARG A 20 26.90 -47.90 23.35
CA ARG A 20 28.29 -47.39 23.26
C ARG A 20 28.66 -46.17 22.38
N ALA A 21 29.51 -45.35 23.01
CA ALA A 21 29.85 -43.97 22.71
C ALA A 21 30.37 -43.72 21.29
N ARG A 22 29.84 -42.67 20.66
CA ARG A 22 30.34 -42.11 19.40
C ARG A 22 30.44 -40.59 19.55
N SER A 23 31.56 -40.06 19.07
CA SER A 23 31.81 -38.64 18.84
C SER A 23 30.52 -37.95 18.40
N THR A 24 30.05 -36.99 19.20
CA THR A 24 28.89 -36.17 18.87
C THR A 24 29.33 -35.21 17.76
N ARG A 25 29.29 -35.69 16.52
CA ARG A 25 29.36 -34.82 15.36
C ARG A 25 28.10 -33.96 15.42
N LEU A 26 28.25 -32.68 15.75
CA LEU A 26 27.19 -31.69 15.58
C LEU A 26 26.89 -31.63 14.08
N THR A 27 25.79 -32.25 13.68
CA THR A 27 25.25 -32.06 12.33
C THR A 27 24.37 -30.82 12.39
N LEU A 28 24.83 -29.74 11.75
CA LEU A 28 23.95 -28.64 11.37
C LEU A 28 23.00 -29.20 10.31
N GLU A 29 21.80 -29.56 10.72
CA GLU A 29 20.70 -29.65 9.76
C GLU A 29 20.33 -28.21 9.42
N SER A 30 20.37 -27.88 8.13
CA SER A 30 19.78 -26.64 7.66
C SER A 30 18.31 -26.69 8.05
N LEU A 31 17.94 -25.93 9.08
CA LEU A 31 16.55 -25.61 9.34
C LEU A 31 15.98 -25.10 8.02
N GLU A 32 14.84 -25.63 7.59
CA GLU A 32 14.12 -25.19 6.40
C GLU A 32 14.23 -23.67 6.29
N SER A 33 14.52 -23.15 5.09
CA SER A 33 14.70 -21.72 4.84
C SER A 33 13.62 -20.96 5.59
N ARG A 34 13.99 -20.34 6.72
CA ARG A 34 13.11 -19.38 7.36
C ARG A 34 13.25 -18.16 6.49
N GLU A 35 12.44 -18.10 5.45
CA GLU A 35 12.03 -16.84 4.85
C GLU A 35 11.42 -16.06 6.01
N LEU A 36 12.27 -15.29 6.70
CA LEU A 36 11.78 -14.24 7.55
C LEU A 36 10.92 -13.40 6.61
N LEU A 37 9.63 -13.27 6.92
CA LEU A 37 8.79 -12.20 6.39
C LEU A 37 9.29 -10.87 6.98
N ALA A 38 10.61 -10.63 6.94
CA ALA A 38 11.17 -9.31 7.03
C ALA A 38 10.63 -8.63 5.78
N GLY A 39 9.51 -7.93 5.97
CA GLY A 39 8.83 -7.20 4.91
C GLY A 39 9.89 -6.53 4.08
N ASP A 40 9.89 -6.86 2.80
CA ASP A 40 10.77 -6.29 1.80
C ASP A 40 10.79 -4.77 2.02
N THR A 41 11.85 -4.27 2.66
CA THR A 41 12.00 -2.85 2.93
C THR A 41 12.51 -2.12 1.69
N ALA A 42 12.69 -2.84 0.57
CA ALA A 42 12.65 -2.18 -0.72
C ALA A 42 11.21 -1.72 -0.92
N PRO A 43 10.94 -0.42 -1.16
CA PRO A 43 9.59 0.01 -1.46
C PRO A 43 9.18 -0.67 -2.76
N GLY A 44 8.40 -1.76 -2.67
CA GLY A 44 7.77 -2.40 -3.82
C GLY A 44 6.85 -1.43 -4.57
N TRP A 45 6.50 -0.32 -3.91
CA TRP A 45 5.80 0.84 -4.45
C TRP A 45 6.17 2.07 -3.60
N ALA A 46 6.67 3.13 -4.26
CA ALA A 46 6.73 4.48 -3.71
C ALA A 46 6.62 5.44 -4.89
N VAL A 47 5.63 6.33 -4.84
CA VAL A 47 5.36 7.28 -5.93
C VAL A 47 5.49 8.66 -5.35
N GLN A 48 6.24 9.51 -6.03
CA GLN A 48 6.30 10.93 -5.71
C GLN A 48 5.16 11.63 -6.44
N LEU A 49 4.19 12.12 -5.66
CA LEU A 49 3.17 13.06 -6.12
C LEU A 49 3.49 14.42 -5.50
N GLY A 50 3.55 15.46 -6.33
CA GLY A 50 3.87 16.80 -5.87
C GLY A 50 4.30 17.73 -7.01
N SER A 51 4.29 19.02 -6.70
CA SER A 51 4.67 20.11 -7.57
C SER A 51 6.01 20.72 -7.12
N THR A 52 6.34 21.88 -7.70
CA THR A 52 7.42 22.74 -7.22
C THR A 52 7.02 23.60 -6.00
N GLY A 53 5.76 23.54 -5.58
CA GLY A 53 5.19 24.32 -4.50
C GLY A 53 4.97 23.53 -3.21
N SER A 54 4.02 23.99 -2.40
CA SER A 54 3.55 23.30 -1.22
C SER A 54 2.48 22.29 -1.60
N ASP A 55 2.73 21.01 -1.31
CA ASP A 55 1.77 19.93 -1.47
C ASP A 55 1.82 19.05 -0.23
N ARG A 56 0.65 18.78 0.36
CA ARG A 56 0.54 17.93 1.54
C ARG A 56 -0.66 17.04 1.44
N LEU A 57 -0.43 15.75 1.58
CA LEU A 57 -1.46 14.80 1.98
C LEU A 57 -1.79 15.06 3.46
N ARG A 58 -3.07 15.20 3.76
CA ARG A 58 -3.58 15.42 5.12
C ARG A 58 -4.22 14.17 5.69
N ASP A 59 -4.92 13.41 4.86
CA ASP A 59 -5.57 12.17 5.27
C ASP A 59 -5.65 11.17 4.11
N LEU A 60 -5.64 9.89 4.46
CA LEU A 60 -5.80 8.75 3.56
C LEU A 60 -6.64 7.67 4.22
N GLN A 61 -7.75 7.32 3.58
CA GLN A 61 -8.69 6.33 4.11
C GLN A 61 -9.18 5.39 3.01
N ALA A 62 -9.38 4.11 3.36
CA ALA A 62 -10.08 3.18 2.49
C ALA A 62 -11.59 3.45 2.57
N GLY A 63 -12.23 3.67 1.42
CA GLY A 63 -13.67 3.80 1.32
C GLY A 63 -14.39 2.45 1.42
N PRO A 64 -15.70 2.44 1.74
CA PRO A 64 -16.50 1.23 1.83
C PRO A 64 -16.67 0.50 0.48
N ASP A 65 -16.33 1.15 -0.62
CA ASP A 65 -16.32 0.59 -1.97
C ASP A 65 -14.98 -0.05 -2.37
N GLY A 66 -14.02 -0.10 -1.45
CA GLY A 66 -12.69 -0.69 -1.66
C GLY A 66 -11.70 0.24 -2.37
N GLY A 67 -12.06 1.51 -2.64
CA GLY A 67 -11.09 2.50 -3.13
C GLY A 67 -10.25 3.09 -2.00
N LEU A 68 -9.06 3.59 -2.33
CA LEU A 68 -8.25 4.43 -1.44
C LEU A 68 -8.54 5.90 -1.75
N TYR A 69 -8.86 6.68 -0.75
CA TYR A 69 -9.14 8.10 -0.87
C TYR A 69 -8.03 8.88 -0.18
N MET A 70 -7.48 9.87 -0.90
CA MET A 70 -6.46 10.79 -0.39
C MET A 70 -7.00 12.20 -0.46
N VAL A 71 -6.76 12.97 0.59
CA VAL A 71 -7.12 14.39 0.63
C VAL A 71 -5.96 15.22 1.13
N GLY A 72 -5.99 16.51 0.78
CA GLY A 72 -4.95 17.44 1.17
C GLY A 72 -5.05 18.76 0.45
N HIS A 73 -3.90 19.40 0.27
CA HIS A 73 -3.76 20.58 -0.58
C HIS A 73 -2.54 20.45 -1.50
N PHE A 74 -2.56 21.20 -2.59
CA PHE A 74 -1.48 21.32 -3.55
C PHE A 74 -1.39 22.74 -4.08
N SER A 75 -0.24 23.11 -4.63
CA SER A 75 -0.08 24.38 -5.35
C SER A 75 0.60 24.14 -6.70
N ASN A 76 0.54 25.09 -7.62
CA ASN A 76 1.01 24.89 -8.99
C ASN A 76 0.35 23.66 -9.65
N THR A 77 1.05 23.00 -10.56
CA THR A 77 0.58 21.80 -11.25
C THR A 77 1.14 20.54 -10.60
N VAL A 78 0.26 19.60 -10.25
CA VAL A 78 0.60 18.25 -9.78
C VAL A 78 0.02 17.23 -10.75
N ASP A 79 0.83 16.23 -11.09
CA ASP A 79 0.35 14.99 -11.71
C ASP A 79 -0.08 14.03 -10.60
N PHE A 80 -1.35 13.66 -10.59
CA PHE A 80 -1.91 12.73 -9.59
C PHE A 80 -1.88 11.27 -10.06
N ASP A 81 -1.44 10.99 -11.29
CA ASP A 81 -1.28 9.64 -11.80
C ASP A 81 0.08 9.04 -11.36
N PRO A 82 0.07 7.94 -10.59
CA PRO A 82 1.30 7.28 -10.15
C PRO A 82 1.97 6.41 -11.22
N GLY A 83 1.27 6.18 -12.33
CA GLY A 83 1.72 5.38 -13.46
C GLY A 83 2.44 6.21 -14.53
N ALA A 84 2.36 5.74 -15.77
CA ALA A 84 2.98 6.40 -16.92
C ALA A 84 2.05 7.38 -17.64
N ALA A 85 0.77 7.40 -17.28
CA ALA A 85 -0.19 8.38 -17.79
C ALA A 85 -0.06 9.70 -17.02
N THR A 86 -0.84 10.69 -17.42
CA THR A 86 -0.81 12.02 -16.79
C THR A 86 -2.22 12.45 -16.44
N SER A 87 -2.39 12.88 -15.20
CA SER A 87 -3.63 13.41 -14.65
C SER A 87 -3.34 14.68 -13.84
N ASN A 88 -3.10 15.77 -14.59
CA ASN A 88 -2.70 17.04 -14.00
C ASN A 88 -3.89 17.83 -13.46
N LEU A 89 -3.74 18.36 -12.25
CA LEU A 89 -4.49 19.52 -11.78
C LEU A 89 -3.54 20.69 -11.56
N SER A 90 -4.02 21.91 -11.84
CA SER A 90 -3.31 23.16 -11.56
C SER A 90 -4.13 23.97 -10.56
N SER A 91 -3.48 24.48 -9.51
CA SER A 91 -4.18 25.28 -8.51
C SER A 91 -4.64 26.64 -9.07
N ALA A 92 -5.78 27.14 -8.60
CA ALA A 92 -6.35 28.42 -9.01
C ALA A 92 -5.83 29.58 -8.15
N GLY A 93 -4.50 29.76 -8.08
CA GLY A 93 -3.86 30.80 -7.29
C GLY A 93 -2.95 30.23 -6.21
N GLY A 94 -3.39 30.29 -4.94
CA GLY A 94 -2.67 29.76 -3.80
C GLY A 94 -2.67 28.24 -3.74
N GLU A 95 -2.85 27.69 -2.55
CA GLU A 95 -3.10 26.26 -2.36
C GLU A 95 -4.55 25.91 -2.68
N ASP A 96 -4.79 24.82 -3.42
CA ASP A 96 -6.13 24.26 -3.62
C ASP A 96 -6.27 22.94 -2.87
N GLY A 97 -7.45 22.69 -2.29
CA GLY A 97 -7.77 21.41 -1.69
C GLY A 97 -7.91 20.34 -2.78
N PHE A 98 -7.57 19.09 -2.50
CA PHE A 98 -7.85 17.99 -3.42
C PHE A 98 -8.49 16.78 -2.73
N VAL A 99 -9.24 16.03 -3.54
CA VAL A 99 -9.66 14.66 -3.24
C VAL A 99 -9.33 13.77 -4.43
N ALA A 100 -8.55 12.74 -4.18
CA ALA A 100 -8.13 11.76 -5.17
C ALA A 100 -8.58 10.37 -4.73
N LYS A 101 -9.04 9.56 -5.69
CA LYS A 101 -9.43 8.19 -5.45
C LYS A 101 -8.58 7.25 -6.30
N TYR A 102 -8.06 6.21 -5.67
CA TYR A 102 -7.25 5.16 -6.27
C TYR A 102 -7.88 3.79 -6.07
N THR A 103 -7.47 2.82 -6.90
CA THR A 103 -7.65 1.40 -6.61
C THR A 103 -6.71 0.95 -5.49
N THR A 104 -6.93 -0.24 -4.92
CA THR A 104 -5.99 -0.86 -3.97
C THR A 104 -4.64 -1.23 -4.61
N ASP A 105 -4.58 -1.28 -5.93
CA ASP A 105 -3.36 -1.51 -6.71
C ASP A 105 -2.66 -0.18 -7.09
N HIS A 106 -3.09 0.92 -6.46
CA HIS A 106 -2.55 2.28 -6.64
C HIS A 106 -2.77 2.87 -8.03
N GLU A 107 -3.80 2.47 -8.77
CA GLU A 107 -4.17 3.11 -10.03
C GLU A 107 -5.13 4.28 -9.77
N LEU A 108 -4.90 5.44 -10.38
CA LEU A 108 -5.80 6.59 -10.23
C LEU A 108 -7.15 6.32 -10.91
N LEU A 109 -8.24 6.43 -10.15
CA LEU A 109 -9.60 6.36 -10.68
C LEU A 109 -10.13 7.73 -11.07
N TRP A 110 -9.94 8.71 -10.19
CA TRP A 110 -10.27 10.12 -10.45
C TRP A 110 -9.61 11.04 -9.43
N VAL A 111 -9.45 12.31 -9.80
CA VAL A 111 -9.03 13.37 -8.90
C VAL A 111 -9.84 14.64 -9.14
N ARG A 112 -10.10 15.40 -8.07
CA ARG A 112 -10.83 16.67 -8.12
C ARG A 112 -10.18 17.67 -7.17
N SER A 113 -10.18 18.94 -7.56
CA SER A 113 -9.80 20.05 -6.68
C SER A 113 -11.02 20.77 -6.11
N LEU A 114 -10.85 21.29 -4.90
CA LEU A 114 -11.69 22.31 -4.29
C LEU A 114 -10.90 23.62 -4.34
N ALA A 115 -11.19 24.44 -5.34
CA ALA A 115 -10.44 25.64 -5.65
C ALA A 115 -11.25 26.90 -5.30
N GLY A 116 -10.60 27.84 -4.61
CA GLY A 116 -11.07 29.22 -4.46
C GLY A 116 -10.51 30.11 -5.58
N SER A 117 -10.99 31.35 -5.66
CA SER A 117 -10.51 32.28 -6.70
C SER A 117 -9.16 32.93 -6.38
N SER A 118 -8.70 32.86 -5.13
CA SER A 118 -7.49 33.54 -4.65
C SER A 118 -7.06 33.13 -3.23
N GLY A 119 -7.67 32.08 -2.66
CA GLY A 119 -7.44 31.65 -1.27
C GLY A 119 -6.44 30.50 -1.17
N ASP A 120 -6.18 30.08 0.06
CA ASP A 120 -5.58 28.78 0.36
C ASP A 120 -6.70 27.86 0.84
N GLU A 121 -7.09 26.92 -0.01
CA GLU A 121 -8.06 25.88 0.31
C GLU A 121 -7.34 24.59 0.69
N GLN A 122 -7.85 23.91 1.70
CA GLN A 122 -7.34 22.63 2.13
C GLN A 122 -8.47 21.71 2.56
N ILE A 123 -8.27 20.41 2.35
CA ILE A 123 -9.08 19.37 2.94
C ILE A 123 -8.19 18.63 3.92
N ASN A 124 -8.59 18.58 5.19
CA ASN A 124 -7.84 18.00 6.29
C ASN A 124 -8.25 16.56 6.60
N GLU A 125 -9.49 16.16 6.31
CA GLU A 125 -10.03 14.84 6.67
C GLU A 125 -11.06 14.38 5.62
N VAL A 126 -11.09 13.07 5.41
CA VAL A 126 -12.14 12.38 4.66
C VAL A 126 -12.76 11.29 5.54
N ASP A 127 -14.09 11.20 5.54
CA ASP A 127 -14.80 10.10 6.20
C ASP A 127 -15.99 9.63 5.35
N PHE A 128 -16.50 8.44 5.67
CA PHE A 128 -17.61 7.81 4.96
C PHE A 128 -18.71 7.36 5.89
N ASP A 129 -19.96 7.47 5.44
CA ASP A 129 -21.06 6.75 6.07
C ASP A 129 -21.20 5.31 5.53
N ALA A 130 -22.08 4.53 6.17
CA ALA A 130 -22.36 3.16 5.75
C ALA A 130 -23.03 3.04 4.36
N ALA A 131 -23.54 4.15 3.81
CA ALA A 131 -24.11 4.21 2.47
C ALA A 131 -23.04 4.56 1.40
N GLY A 132 -21.83 4.92 1.82
CA GLY A 132 -20.73 5.32 0.94
C GLY A 132 -20.76 6.78 0.54
N ASN A 133 -21.51 7.64 1.23
CA ASN A 133 -21.41 9.08 1.04
C ASN A 133 -20.08 9.58 1.59
N ILE A 134 -19.47 10.54 0.88
CA ILE A 134 -18.16 11.10 1.21
C ILE A 134 -18.36 12.40 1.99
N TYR A 135 -17.72 12.50 3.15
CA TYR A 135 -17.68 13.69 3.98
C TYR A 135 -16.26 14.23 4.00
N LEU A 136 -16.13 15.55 3.80
CA LEU A 136 -14.84 16.24 3.75
C LEU A 136 -14.85 17.37 4.79
N ALA A 137 -13.77 17.50 5.55
CA ALA A 137 -13.56 18.61 6.49
C ALA A 137 -12.21 19.28 6.24
N GLY A 138 -12.13 20.60 6.46
CA GLY A 138 -10.99 21.45 6.12
C GLY A 138 -10.88 22.64 7.06
#